data_AF-A0A7J9YPU3-F1
#
_entry.id   AF-A0A7J9YPU3-F1
#
_cell.length_a   1.000
_cell.length_b   1.000
_cell.length_c   1.000
_cell.angle_alpha   90.00
_cell.angle_beta   90.00
_cell.angle_gamma   90.00
#
_symmetry.space_group_name_H-M   'P 1'
#
loop_
_entity.id
_entity.type
_entity.pdbx_description
1 polymer ?
#
loop_
_entity_poly.entity_id
_entity_poly.type
_entity_poly.pdbx_seq_one_letter_code
_entity_poly.pdbx_strand_id
1 'polypeptide(L)'
;MRGGSGSARVNRRYRQAAMARIHDLVVLGGGTAGLIAARTAAGLGARVALIEAERPGGDCLCVGCVPSKALLATAGLAQRMRSADQLGLEPVEPAVDFSAVMDRVRAVIRAAGEPDLPERLAAQGIELIGARGEFVGPAAIAAGGRTLRFRAALIATGSRPVLPPVPGLADARPLTNETVWELSELPRRLAVIGAGSTGVELGQAFARLGSEVAIVERLPRPLADEDHEASALLAEVLRAERVELRLGAAVERVEAGGDGPGALALGHARVEFDRVLVAAGRRAETEGLGLERAGVDVRADGAVRVDRFLRTSAPHVYAAGDVVGGLRFTHVAAYHALIVVANALFRARRRAEREWIPRVTFTEPEIARVGLGEAEARERLGGEPLVFRHDHAELDRALTAGARGFSKLVCDRRGRLLGATIVGPAAGESIAEVARLVREGRRVADLSQMVHAYPTFTESPARAADEWWRRRYFTPRARRLLRPLLCLSREETAAYCAARGETPLEDESNASPAFLRNRVRGEILPILEELRPGSVDRIGRFARLAADDDALLEEVAEAELARRRTSDGG
;
A
#
# COMPACT_ATOMS: atom_id res chain seq x y z
N MET A 1 34.70 2.56 68.30
CA MET A 1 33.73 2.06 67.29
C MET A 1 33.70 3.01 66.09
N ARG A 2 34.46 2.74 65.03
CA ARG A 2 34.31 3.39 63.71
C ARG A 2 34.49 2.33 62.64
N GLY A 3 33.38 1.74 62.20
CA GLY A 3 33.33 0.76 61.12
C GLY A 3 31.95 0.82 60.49
N GLY A 4 31.81 1.46 59.33
CA GLY A 4 30.51 1.61 58.68
C GLY A 4 30.51 2.19 57.26
N SER A 5 31.59 2.82 56.79
CA SER A 5 31.62 3.47 55.46
C SER A 5 32.13 2.57 54.32
N GLY A 6 32.75 1.43 54.62
CA GLY A 6 33.29 0.49 53.61
C GLY A 6 32.20 -0.37 52.93
N SER A 7 31.24 -0.87 53.71
CA SER A 7 30.20 -1.82 53.22
C SER A 7 29.26 -1.18 52.19
N ALA A 8 28.83 0.07 52.38
CA ALA A 8 27.92 0.75 51.45
C ALA A 8 28.57 1.09 50.08
N ARG A 9 29.88 1.42 50.07
CA ARG A 9 30.63 1.67 48.82
C ARG A 9 30.90 0.38 48.04
N VAL A 10 31.20 -0.72 48.73
CA VAL A 10 31.38 -2.04 48.11
C VAL A 10 30.06 -2.55 47.53
N ASN A 11 28.94 -2.38 48.24
CA ASN A 11 27.61 -2.76 47.75
C ASN A 11 27.15 -1.93 46.53
N ARG A 12 27.51 -0.64 46.47
CA ARG A 12 27.23 0.22 45.31
C ARG A 12 28.07 -0.15 44.09
N ARG A 13 29.36 -0.48 44.27
CA ARG A 13 30.24 -0.98 43.21
C ARG A 13 29.84 -2.38 42.72
N TYR A 14 29.44 -3.29 43.61
CA TYR A 14 28.90 -4.60 43.24
C TYR A 14 27.55 -4.50 42.52
N ARG A 15 26.63 -3.64 42.99
CA ARG A 15 25.39 -3.36 42.25
C ARG A 15 25.65 -2.69 40.91
N GLN A 16 26.61 -1.76 40.81
CA GLN A 16 27.02 -1.19 39.53
C GLN A 16 27.67 -2.22 38.60
N ALA A 17 28.51 -3.12 39.11
CA ALA A 17 29.15 -4.18 38.33
C ALA A 17 28.17 -5.31 37.94
N ALA A 18 27.18 -5.61 38.79
CA ALA A 18 26.09 -6.54 38.49
C ALA A 18 25.07 -5.92 37.51
N MET A 19 24.76 -4.63 37.65
CA MET A 19 24.00 -3.86 36.67
C MET A 19 24.79 -3.65 35.37
N ALA A 20 26.13 -3.66 35.39
CA ALA A 20 26.99 -3.62 34.20
C ALA A 20 26.88 -4.89 33.33
N ARG A 21 26.28 -5.98 33.85
CA ARG A 21 26.08 -7.25 33.14
C ARG A 21 24.64 -7.50 32.66
N ILE A 22 23.75 -6.51 32.77
CA ILE A 22 22.33 -6.62 32.37
C ILE A 22 22.05 -5.64 31.23
N HIS A 23 21.54 -6.16 30.12
CA HIS A 23 21.06 -5.35 29.00
C HIS A 23 19.69 -4.76 29.33
N ASP A 24 19.44 -3.54 28.88
CA ASP A 24 18.12 -2.94 28.98
C ASP A 24 17.15 -3.61 28.01
N LEU A 25 17.64 -3.96 26.82
CA LEU A 25 16.90 -4.72 25.80
C LEU A 25 17.79 -5.78 25.16
N VAL A 26 17.34 -7.03 25.13
CA VAL A 26 17.90 -8.08 24.26
C VAL A 26 16.92 -8.36 23.12
N VAL A 27 17.40 -8.32 21.88
CA VAL A 27 16.60 -8.54 20.68
C VAL A 27 17.03 -9.85 20.03
N LEU A 28 16.07 -10.76 19.82
CA LEU A 28 16.24 -12.00 19.07
C LEU A 28 15.74 -11.80 17.63
N GLY A 29 16.65 -11.79 16.66
CA GLY A 29 16.36 -11.58 15.24
C GLY A 29 16.74 -10.17 14.76
N GLY A 30 17.58 -10.12 13.74
CA GLY A 30 18.11 -8.94 13.05
C GLY A 30 17.32 -8.54 11.80
N GLY A 31 16.06 -8.94 11.69
CA GLY A 31 15.13 -8.41 10.68
C GLY A 31 14.64 -6.99 11.01
N THR A 32 13.71 -6.46 10.22
CA THR A 32 13.22 -5.07 10.34
C THR A 32 12.76 -4.70 11.75
N ALA A 33 11.93 -5.54 12.39
CA ALA A 33 11.45 -5.26 13.75
C ALA A 33 12.61 -5.19 14.75
N GLY A 34 13.55 -6.13 14.66
CA GLY A 34 14.67 -6.20 15.58
C GLY A 34 15.66 -5.05 15.41
N LEU A 35 16.05 -4.75 14.16
CA LEU A 35 16.96 -3.64 13.84
C LEU A 35 16.40 -2.29 14.25
N ILE A 36 15.12 -2.02 13.95
CA ILE A 36 14.48 -0.74 14.33
C ILE A 36 14.37 -0.64 15.86
N ALA A 37 14.00 -1.73 16.54
CA ALA A 37 13.92 -1.75 17.99
C ALA A 37 15.30 -1.51 18.62
N ALA A 38 16.33 -2.20 18.13
CA ALA A 38 17.70 -2.08 18.62
C ALA A 38 18.25 -0.66 18.42
N ARG A 39 18.12 -0.10 17.22
CA ARG A 39 18.54 1.28 16.90
C ARG A 39 17.82 2.32 17.73
N THR A 40 16.49 2.20 17.82
CA THR A 40 15.67 3.16 18.58
C THR A 40 16.04 3.09 20.06
N ALA A 41 16.18 1.89 20.64
CA ALA A 41 16.56 1.72 22.03
C ALA A 41 17.99 2.24 22.32
N ALA A 42 18.96 1.90 21.47
CA ALA A 42 20.35 2.36 21.62
C ALA A 42 20.47 3.89 21.49
N GLY A 43 19.76 4.49 20.53
CA GLY A 43 19.70 5.95 20.37
C GLY A 43 19.07 6.68 21.58
N LEU A 44 18.26 5.99 22.38
CA LEU A 44 17.72 6.49 23.65
C LEU A 44 18.64 6.22 24.85
N GLY A 45 19.84 5.67 24.61
CA GLY A 45 20.85 5.37 25.63
C GLY A 45 20.66 4.01 26.33
N ALA A 46 19.79 3.14 25.82
CA ALA A 46 19.63 1.80 26.36
C ALA A 46 20.83 0.91 25.97
N ARG A 47 21.23 -0.01 26.86
CA ARG A 47 22.20 -1.05 26.51
C ARG A 47 21.49 -2.18 25.77
N VAL A 48 21.88 -2.39 24.52
CA VAL A 48 21.19 -3.31 23.61
C VAL A 48 22.14 -4.41 23.15
N ALA A 49 21.68 -5.66 23.25
CA ALA A 49 22.26 -6.77 22.50
C ALA A 49 21.29 -7.23 21.42
N LEU A 50 21.77 -7.35 20.19
CA LEU A 50 21.05 -7.90 19.05
C LEU A 50 21.65 -9.25 18.69
N ILE A 51 20.83 -10.30 18.70
CA ILE A 51 21.24 -11.67 18.40
C ILE A 51 20.69 -12.01 17.03
N GLU A 52 21.58 -12.29 16.09
CA GLU A 52 21.26 -12.69 14.72
C GLU A 52 22.20 -13.82 14.31
N ALA A 53 21.65 -14.92 13.78
CA ALA A 53 22.43 -16.09 13.38
C ALA A 53 23.00 -15.96 11.97
N GLU A 54 22.30 -15.23 11.10
CA GLU A 54 22.66 -15.00 9.71
C GLU A 54 23.13 -13.55 9.50
N ARG A 55 22.68 -12.90 8.43
CA ARG A 55 23.02 -11.52 8.10
C ARG A 55 21.94 -10.56 8.62
N PRO A 56 22.32 -9.47 9.30
CA PRO A 56 21.39 -8.39 9.62
C PRO A 56 20.66 -7.86 8.38
N GLY A 57 19.39 -7.52 8.55
CA GLY A 57 18.46 -7.08 7.52
C GLY A 57 17.27 -8.03 7.36
N GLY A 58 17.48 -9.32 7.65
CA GLY A 58 16.46 -10.38 7.60
C GLY A 58 15.79 -10.51 6.23
N ASP A 59 14.60 -11.12 6.21
CA ASP A 59 13.91 -11.49 4.98
C ASP A 59 13.70 -10.31 4.03
N CYS A 60 13.18 -9.18 4.53
CA CYS A 60 12.80 -8.06 3.68
C CYS A 60 13.96 -7.55 2.82
N LEU A 61 15.14 -7.40 3.42
CA LEU A 61 16.33 -6.93 2.74
C LEU A 61 16.94 -8.03 1.85
N CYS A 62 17.07 -9.24 2.39
CA CYS A 62 17.93 -10.26 1.78
C CYS A 62 17.19 -11.14 0.78
N VAL A 63 15.93 -11.48 1.06
CA VAL A 63 15.18 -12.52 0.33
C VAL A 63 13.70 -12.18 0.11
N GLY A 64 13.34 -10.90 0.19
CA GLY A 64 11.95 -10.46 0.24
C GLY A 64 11.73 -9.23 -0.63
N CYS A 65 11.33 -8.14 0.03
CA CYS A 65 10.86 -6.93 -0.65
C CYS A 65 11.93 -6.27 -1.52
N VAL A 66 13.17 -6.13 -1.05
CA VAL A 66 14.22 -5.44 -1.81
C VAL A 66 14.59 -6.21 -3.09
N PRO A 67 14.94 -7.51 -3.04
CA PRO A 67 15.26 -8.24 -4.26
C PRO A 67 14.06 -8.37 -5.20
N SER A 68 12.85 -8.59 -4.67
CA SER A 68 11.67 -8.69 -5.55
C SER A 68 11.42 -7.37 -6.27
N LYS A 69 11.41 -6.23 -5.57
CA LYS A 69 11.15 -4.93 -6.20
C LYS A 69 12.24 -4.56 -7.21
N ALA A 70 13.48 -4.97 -6.97
CA ALA A 70 14.58 -4.81 -7.94
C ALA A 70 14.37 -5.65 -9.21
N LEU A 71 13.94 -6.91 -9.08
CA LEU A 71 13.61 -7.80 -10.19
C LEU A 71 12.41 -7.27 -10.98
N LEU A 72 11.32 -6.93 -10.28
CA LEU A 72 10.07 -6.40 -10.83
C LEU A 72 10.31 -5.12 -11.64
N ALA A 73 11.18 -4.21 -11.15
CA ALA A 73 11.53 -3.01 -11.91
C ALA A 73 12.20 -3.32 -13.26
N THR A 74 13.03 -4.37 -13.31
CA THR A 74 13.70 -4.82 -14.54
C THR A 74 12.69 -5.50 -15.47
N ALA A 75 11.87 -6.39 -14.93
CA ALA A 75 10.81 -7.08 -15.67
C ALA A 75 9.77 -6.10 -16.24
N GLY A 76 9.39 -5.07 -15.48
CA GLY A 76 8.50 -4.02 -15.96
C GLY A 76 9.12 -3.18 -17.08
N LEU A 77 10.43 -2.92 -17.04
CA LEU A 77 11.10 -2.28 -18.17
C LEU A 77 11.07 -3.15 -19.43
N ALA A 78 11.35 -4.45 -19.29
CA ALA A 78 11.26 -5.40 -20.40
C ALA A 78 9.85 -5.42 -21.02
N GLN A 79 8.81 -5.41 -20.18
CA GLN A 79 7.43 -5.33 -20.65
C GLN A 79 7.14 -4.02 -21.39
N ARG A 80 7.57 -2.87 -20.85
CA ARG A 80 7.38 -1.56 -21.52
C ARG A 80 8.08 -1.47 -22.87
N MET A 81 9.20 -2.16 -23.07
CA MET A 81 9.85 -2.26 -24.38
C MET A 81 8.98 -3.05 -25.37
N ARG A 82 8.39 -4.17 -24.94
CA ARG A 82 7.49 -4.99 -25.78
C ARG A 82 6.18 -4.28 -26.11
N SER A 83 5.69 -3.42 -25.22
CA SER A 83 4.42 -2.70 -25.36
C SER A 83 4.60 -1.22 -25.69
N ALA A 84 5.73 -0.84 -26.30
CA ALA A 84 6.04 0.56 -26.59
C ALA A 84 5.11 1.17 -27.66
N ASP A 85 4.47 0.32 -28.48
CA ASP A 85 3.45 0.67 -29.47
C ASP A 85 2.23 1.35 -28.84
N GLN A 86 1.89 1.01 -27.60
CA GLN A 86 0.83 1.67 -26.84
C GLN A 86 1.11 3.16 -26.58
N LEU A 87 2.39 3.57 -26.66
CA LEU A 87 2.84 4.95 -26.53
C LEU A 87 3.35 5.55 -27.85
N GLY A 88 3.07 4.88 -28.99
CA GLY A 88 3.44 5.36 -30.32
C GLY A 88 4.91 5.15 -30.70
N LEU A 89 5.63 4.27 -30.01
CA LEU A 89 7.00 3.87 -30.35
C LEU A 89 7.00 2.45 -30.96
N GLU A 90 8.05 2.12 -31.70
CA GLU A 90 8.20 0.75 -32.22
C GLU A 90 8.46 -0.23 -31.05
N PRO A 91 7.69 -1.33 -30.92
CA PRO A 91 7.90 -2.31 -29.87
C PRO A 91 9.15 -3.14 -30.15
N VAL A 92 9.93 -3.40 -29.11
CA VAL A 92 11.19 -4.16 -29.23
C VAL A 92 11.19 -5.32 -28.24
N GLU A 93 11.55 -6.50 -28.72
CA GLU A 93 11.82 -7.66 -27.86
C GLU A 93 13.20 -7.48 -27.18
N PRO A 94 13.27 -7.31 -25.85
CA PRO A 94 14.54 -7.09 -25.17
C PRO A 94 15.39 -8.36 -25.13
N ALA A 95 16.69 -8.23 -25.39
CA ALA A 95 17.65 -9.30 -25.11
C ALA A 95 17.92 -9.36 -23.59
N VAL A 96 17.32 -10.34 -22.91
CA VAL A 96 17.45 -10.50 -21.44
C VAL A 96 18.65 -11.39 -21.09
N ASP A 97 19.73 -10.78 -20.59
CA ASP A 97 20.78 -11.50 -19.87
C ASP A 97 20.36 -11.66 -18.40
N PHE A 98 19.82 -12.82 -18.06
CA PHE A 98 19.32 -13.09 -16.71
C PHE A 98 20.42 -13.05 -15.64
N SER A 99 21.66 -13.41 -15.97
CA SER A 99 22.76 -13.33 -15.01
C SER A 99 23.03 -11.87 -14.64
N ALA A 100 23.06 -10.97 -15.63
CA ALA A 100 23.21 -9.53 -15.41
C ALA A 100 22.03 -8.94 -14.60
N VAL A 101 20.80 -9.40 -14.84
CA VAL A 101 19.63 -9.01 -14.04
C VAL A 101 19.80 -9.42 -12.58
N MET A 102 20.21 -10.66 -12.32
CA MET A 102 20.41 -11.17 -10.96
C MET A 102 21.60 -10.49 -10.25
N ASP A 103 22.66 -10.15 -10.97
CA ASP A 103 23.78 -9.39 -10.42
C ASP A 103 23.37 -7.97 -10.00
N ARG A 104 22.50 -7.32 -10.78
CA ARG A 104 21.87 -6.06 -10.39
C ARG A 104 21.04 -6.22 -9.12
N VAL A 105 20.21 -7.28 -9.02
CA VAL A 105 19.42 -7.56 -7.81
C VAL A 105 20.34 -7.71 -6.58
N ARG A 106 21.42 -8.49 -6.69
CA ARG A 106 22.41 -8.67 -5.62
C ARG A 106 23.12 -7.36 -5.26
N ALA A 107 23.41 -6.51 -6.25
CA ALA A 107 24.00 -5.19 -6.02
C ALA A 107 23.06 -4.27 -5.23
N VAL A 108 21.76 -4.27 -5.55
CA VAL A 108 20.74 -3.52 -4.81
C VAL A 108 20.63 -4.01 -3.37
N ILE A 109 20.63 -5.33 -3.14
CA ILE A 109 20.63 -5.91 -1.78
C ILE A 109 21.85 -5.42 -0.99
N ARG A 110 23.06 -5.46 -1.60
CA ARG A 110 24.29 -4.99 -0.94
C ARG A 110 24.20 -3.52 -0.54
N ALA A 111 23.76 -2.65 -1.46
CA ALA A 111 23.63 -1.22 -1.22
C ALA A 111 22.58 -0.91 -0.14
N ALA A 112 21.40 -1.55 -0.22
CA ALA A 112 20.34 -1.36 0.77
C ALA A 112 20.73 -1.89 2.16
N GLY A 113 21.64 -2.88 2.23
CA GLY A 113 22.14 -3.48 3.46
C GLY A 113 23.31 -2.77 4.12
N GLU A 114 23.91 -1.75 3.46
CA GLU A 114 25.02 -1.00 4.04
C GLU A 114 24.73 -0.44 5.44
N PRO A 115 23.52 0.08 5.76
CA PRO A 115 23.20 0.53 7.12
C PRO A 115 23.28 -0.57 8.18
N ASP A 116 23.02 -1.82 7.79
CA ASP A 116 22.87 -2.97 8.68
C ASP A 116 24.19 -3.72 8.92
N LEU A 117 25.31 -3.22 8.38
CA LEU A 117 26.63 -3.81 8.57
C LEU A 117 27.03 -3.83 10.07
N PRO A 118 27.69 -4.91 10.55
CA PRO A 118 28.10 -5.06 11.95
C PRO A 118 28.84 -3.85 12.53
N GLU A 119 29.76 -3.26 11.78
CA GLU A 119 30.54 -2.09 12.18
C GLU A 119 29.68 -0.84 12.37
N ARG A 120 28.60 -0.68 11.58
CA ARG A 120 27.66 0.44 11.73
C ARG A 120 26.75 0.23 12.92
N LEU A 121 26.30 -1.01 13.16
CA LEU A 121 25.52 -1.35 14.35
C LEU A 121 26.35 -1.15 15.63
N ALA A 122 27.62 -1.55 15.62
CA ALA A 122 28.55 -1.33 16.73
C ALA A 122 28.78 0.17 16.98
N ALA A 123 28.96 0.97 15.94
CA ALA A 123 29.08 2.43 16.05
C ALA A 123 27.82 3.11 16.63
N GLN A 124 26.67 2.46 16.53
CA GLN A 124 25.40 2.90 17.14
C GLN A 124 25.24 2.42 18.59
N GLY A 125 26.24 1.75 19.18
CA GLY A 125 26.19 1.23 20.54
C GLY A 125 25.39 -0.07 20.69
N ILE A 126 25.16 -0.81 19.59
CA ILE A 126 24.46 -2.09 19.60
C ILE A 126 25.49 -3.21 19.63
N GLU A 127 25.41 -4.09 20.62
CA GLU A 127 26.22 -5.31 20.66
C GLU A 127 25.59 -6.38 19.75
N LEU A 128 26.16 -6.58 18.57
CA LEU A 128 25.73 -7.66 17.65
C LEU A 128 26.39 -8.98 18.06
N ILE A 129 25.57 -10.02 18.22
CA ILE A 129 26.00 -11.38 18.54
C ILE A 129 25.57 -12.30 17.40
N GLY A 130 26.55 -12.71 16.59
CA GLY A 130 26.42 -13.63 15.46
C GLY A 130 26.16 -15.07 15.90
N ALA A 131 24.96 -15.38 16.38
CA ALA A 131 24.59 -16.72 16.86
C ALA A 131 23.07 -16.91 16.90
N ARG A 132 22.62 -18.16 16.98
CA ARG A 132 21.26 -18.47 17.43
C ARG A 132 21.13 -18.17 18.92
N GLY A 133 19.99 -17.59 19.30
CA GLY A 133 19.64 -17.31 20.69
C GLY A 133 18.55 -18.24 21.20
N GLU A 134 18.72 -18.74 22.43
CA GLU A 134 17.75 -19.61 23.10
C GLU A 134 17.48 -19.07 24.51
N PHE A 135 16.22 -18.97 24.90
CA PHE A 135 15.86 -18.70 26.29
C PHE A 135 16.27 -19.89 27.18
N VAL A 136 17.12 -19.62 28.16
CA VAL A 136 17.57 -20.61 29.15
C VAL A 136 16.93 -20.40 30.52
N GLY A 137 15.97 -19.48 30.59
CA GLY A 137 15.15 -19.20 31.76
C GLY A 137 14.34 -17.91 31.57
N PRO A 138 13.61 -17.45 32.61
CA PRO A 138 12.68 -16.33 32.49
C PRO A 138 13.32 -15.02 32.03
N ALA A 139 14.55 -14.73 32.45
CA ALA A 139 15.24 -13.45 32.16
C ALA A 139 16.67 -13.66 31.65
N ALA A 140 16.90 -14.76 30.91
CA ALA A 140 18.21 -15.12 30.40
C ALA A 140 18.12 -15.78 29.01
N ILE A 141 18.97 -15.33 28.08
CA ILE A 141 19.13 -15.90 26.74
C ILE A 141 20.58 -16.35 26.58
N ALA A 142 20.79 -17.58 26.11
CA ALA A 142 22.11 -18.06 25.70
C ALA A 142 22.33 -17.77 24.21
N ALA A 143 23.48 -17.19 23.86
CA ALA A 143 23.90 -16.93 22.48
C ALA A 143 25.42 -16.79 22.42
N GLY A 144 26.07 -17.36 21.40
CA GLY A 144 27.52 -17.20 21.17
C GLY A 144 28.39 -17.64 22.37
N GLY A 145 28.01 -18.71 23.06
CA GLY A 145 28.73 -19.21 24.25
C GLY A 145 28.56 -18.37 25.52
N ARG A 146 27.67 -17.36 25.51
CA ARG A 146 27.41 -16.46 26.65
C ARG A 146 25.96 -16.54 27.08
N THR A 147 25.70 -16.23 28.36
CA THR A 147 24.35 -16.03 28.89
C THR A 147 24.11 -14.54 29.12
N LEU A 148 23.13 -13.98 28.40
CA LEU A 148 22.75 -12.59 28.43
C LEU A 148 21.55 -12.42 29.36
N ARG A 149 21.70 -11.57 30.38
CA ARG A 149 20.59 -11.14 31.23
C ARG A 149 19.99 -9.84 30.70
N PHE A 150 18.68 -9.69 30.87
CA PHE A 150 17.95 -8.55 30.33
C PHE A 150 16.87 -8.01 31.28
N ARG A 151 16.55 -6.72 31.12
CA ARG A 151 15.35 -6.10 31.72
C ARG A 151 14.12 -6.33 30.86
N ALA A 152 14.27 -6.26 29.54
CA ALA A 152 13.26 -6.64 28.58
C ALA A 152 13.87 -7.45 27.42
N ALA A 153 13.09 -8.35 26.84
CA ALA A 153 13.45 -9.04 25.60
C ALA A 153 12.42 -8.79 24.51
N LEU A 154 12.89 -8.73 23.27
CA LEU A 154 12.05 -8.69 22.07
C LEU A 154 12.33 -9.92 21.21
N ILE A 155 11.28 -10.69 20.92
CA ILE A 155 11.27 -11.76 19.94
C ILE A 155 10.88 -11.15 18.58
N ALA A 156 11.82 -11.09 17.65
CA ALA A 156 11.68 -10.52 16.31
C ALA A 156 12.25 -11.47 15.24
N THR A 157 12.08 -12.78 15.45
CA THR A 157 12.64 -13.87 14.63
C THR A 157 11.95 -14.06 13.28
N GLY A 158 10.88 -13.31 13.01
CA GLY A 158 10.24 -13.29 11.70
C GLY A 158 9.42 -14.54 11.39
N SER A 159 9.47 -14.97 10.13
CA SER A 159 8.74 -16.12 9.62
C SER A 159 9.59 -16.87 8.58
N ARG A 160 9.13 -18.04 8.15
CA ARG A 160 9.76 -18.85 7.09
C ARG A 160 8.72 -19.38 6.10
N PRO A 161 9.08 -19.69 4.84
CA PRO A 161 8.20 -20.30 3.86
C PRO A 161 7.65 -21.64 4.36
N VAL A 162 6.42 -21.95 3.96
CA VAL A 162 5.82 -23.27 4.21
C VAL A 162 5.76 -24.03 2.91
N LEU A 163 6.33 -25.24 2.91
CA LEU A 163 6.10 -26.20 1.85
C LEU A 163 4.80 -26.96 2.15
N PRO A 164 3.81 -26.95 1.24
CA PRO A 164 2.60 -27.74 1.42
C PRO A 164 2.97 -29.23 1.41
N PRO A 165 2.25 -30.09 2.17
CA PRO A 165 2.55 -31.51 2.27
C PRO A 165 2.08 -32.28 1.03
N VAL A 166 2.60 -31.92 -0.15
CA VAL A 166 2.29 -32.53 -1.44
C VAL A 166 3.33 -33.63 -1.73
N PRO A 167 2.92 -34.87 -2.01
CA PRO A 167 3.83 -35.96 -2.37
C PRO A 167 4.77 -35.58 -3.52
N GLY A 168 6.07 -35.84 -3.34
CA GLY A 168 7.13 -35.56 -4.31
C GLY A 168 7.58 -34.09 -4.40
N LEU A 169 6.90 -33.15 -3.72
CA LEU A 169 7.28 -31.73 -3.79
C LEU A 169 8.65 -31.46 -3.18
N ALA A 170 8.94 -32.04 -2.01
CA ALA A 170 10.25 -31.86 -1.36
C ALA A 170 11.40 -32.42 -2.21
N ASP A 171 11.19 -33.56 -2.86
CA ASP A 171 12.17 -34.22 -3.73
C ASP A 171 12.46 -33.39 -4.99
N ALA A 172 11.47 -32.63 -5.46
CA ALA A 172 11.62 -31.69 -6.59
C ALA A 172 12.42 -30.42 -6.25
N ARG A 173 12.90 -30.28 -5.01
CA ARG A 173 13.74 -29.15 -4.53
C ARG A 173 13.16 -27.78 -4.94
N PRO A 174 11.97 -27.42 -4.42
CA PRO A 174 11.26 -26.25 -4.85
C PRO A 174 12.04 -24.99 -4.50
N LEU A 175 11.96 -24.00 -5.38
CA LEU A 175 12.31 -22.63 -5.05
C LEU A 175 11.29 -22.11 -4.04
N THR A 176 11.76 -21.25 -3.15
CA THR A 176 10.93 -20.44 -2.27
C THR A 176 11.30 -18.98 -2.46
N ASN A 177 10.63 -18.08 -1.75
CA ASN A 177 11.10 -16.69 -1.73
C ASN A 177 12.50 -16.55 -1.12
N GLU A 178 13.05 -17.55 -0.43
CA GLU A 178 14.43 -17.53 0.08
C GLU A 178 15.45 -17.92 -0.99
N THR A 179 15.14 -18.92 -1.81
CA THR A 179 16.12 -19.54 -2.72
C THR A 179 16.01 -19.08 -4.17
N VAL A 180 14.90 -18.43 -4.57
CA VAL A 180 14.71 -17.96 -5.97
C VAL A 180 15.82 -17.00 -6.43
N TRP A 181 16.48 -16.30 -5.50
CA TRP A 181 17.54 -15.33 -5.78
C TRP A 181 18.90 -15.97 -6.13
N GLU A 182 19.02 -17.28 -5.91
CA GLU A 182 20.22 -18.07 -6.20
C GLU A 182 20.27 -18.54 -7.66
N LEU A 183 19.17 -18.36 -8.42
CA LEU A 183 19.14 -18.70 -9.83
C LEU A 183 20.21 -17.91 -10.62
N SER A 184 20.96 -18.63 -11.44
CA SER A 184 21.93 -18.08 -12.40
C SER A 184 21.38 -18.03 -13.83
N GLU A 185 20.39 -18.87 -14.13
CA GLU A 185 19.77 -19.01 -15.44
C GLU A 185 18.26 -18.82 -15.33
N LEU A 186 17.67 -18.21 -16.37
CA LEU A 186 16.23 -18.05 -16.46
C LEU A 186 15.61 -19.42 -16.76
N PRO A 187 14.75 -19.98 -15.88
CA PRO A 187 14.07 -21.23 -16.19
C PRO A 187 13.15 -21.01 -17.39
N ARG A 188 13.23 -21.90 -18.39
CA ARG A 188 12.34 -21.81 -19.55
C ARG A 188 10.89 -21.98 -19.13
N ARG A 189 10.59 -22.96 -18.26
CA ARG A 189 9.26 -23.18 -17.66
C ARG A 189 9.32 -23.04 -16.15
N LEU A 190 8.52 -22.13 -15.60
CA LEU A 190 8.37 -21.90 -14.17
C LEU A 190 6.93 -22.16 -13.73
N ALA A 191 6.74 -23.21 -12.92
CA ALA A 191 5.47 -23.39 -12.23
C ALA A 191 5.50 -22.67 -10.87
N VAL A 192 4.41 -21.99 -10.51
CA VAL A 192 4.24 -21.28 -9.25
C VAL A 192 3.06 -21.88 -8.50
N ILE A 193 3.28 -22.39 -7.29
CA ILE A 193 2.24 -22.92 -6.40
C ILE A 193 1.83 -21.82 -5.42
N GLY A 194 0.62 -21.29 -5.58
CA GLY A 194 0.03 -20.21 -4.80
C GLY A 194 -0.02 -18.90 -5.56
N ALA A 195 -1.20 -18.27 -5.61
CA ALA A 195 -1.46 -16.98 -6.24
C ALA A 195 -1.69 -15.85 -5.21
N GLY A 196 -1.00 -15.92 -4.07
CA GLY A 196 -0.83 -14.77 -3.17
C GLY A 196 0.13 -13.72 -3.76
N SER A 197 0.36 -12.62 -3.04
CA SER A 197 1.18 -11.49 -3.52
C SER A 197 2.55 -11.91 -4.06
N THR A 198 3.31 -12.72 -3.32
CA THR A 198 4.60 -13.24 -3.78
C THR A 198 4.50 -14.05 -5.06
N GLY A 199 3.48 -14.90 -5.18
CA GLY A 199 3.29 -15.78 -6.33
C GLY A 199 2.98 -14.98 -7.60
N VAL A 200 2.09 -13.99 -7.51
CA VAL A 200 1.75 -13.14 -8.67
C VAL A 200 2.84 -12.12 -9.01
N GLU A 201 3.52 -11.53 -8.01
CA GLU A 201 4.65 -10.61 -8.25
C GLU A 201 5.78 -11.31 -8.99
N LEU A 202 6.22 -12.48 -8.50
CA LEU A 202 7.30 -13.22 -9.13
C LEU A 202 6.85 -13.88 -10.42
N GLY A 203 5.63 -14.44 -10.48
CA GLY A 203 5.09 -15.03 -11.69
C GLY A 203 5.05 -14.04 -12.86
N GLN A 204 4.56 -12.82 -12.61
CA GLN A 204 4.56 -11.76 -13.62
C GLN A 204 6.00 -11.34 -14.00
N ALA A 205 6.90 -11.20 -13.02
CA ALA A 205 8.28 -10.81 -13.28
C ALA A 205 9.01 -11.82 -14.17
N PHE A 206 8.92 -13.12 -13.86
CA PHE A 206 9.57 -14.17 -14.65
C PHE A 206 8.95 -14.29 -16.06
N ALA A 207 7.64 -14.13 -16.20
CA ALA A 207 6.99 -14.11 -17.51
C ALA A 207 7.51 -12.98 -18.40
N ARG A 208 7.60 -11.77 -17.85
CA ARG A 208 8.12 -10.59 -18.56
C ARG A 208 9.61 -10.68 -18.90
N LEU A 209 10.38 -11.45 -18.13
CA LEU A 209 11.79 -11.75 -18.42
C LEU A 209 11.96 -12.87 -19.45
N GLY A 210 10.90 -13.63 -19.77
CA GLY A 210 10.88 -14.60 -20.87
C GLY A 210 10.54 -16.04 -20.49
N SER A 211 10.23 -16.34 -19.21
CA SER A 211 9.79 -17.68 -18.81
C SER A 211 8.35 -17.98 -19.27
N GLU A 212 8.07 -19.22 -19.64
CA GLU A 212 6.72 -19.77 -19.71
C GLU A 212 6.25 -20.03 -18.26
N VAL A 213 5.32 -19.21 -17.76
CA VAL A 213 4.89 -19.25 -16.35
C VAL A 213 3.48 -19.84 -16.23
N ALA A 214 3.33 -20.80 -15.31
CA ALA A 214 2.03 -21.32 -14.89
C ALA A 214 1.83 -21.12 -13.38
N ILE A 215 0.79 -20.38 -12.99
CA ILE A 215 0.41 -20.17 -11.58
C ILE A 215 -0.77 -21.09 -11.25
N VAL A 216 -0.57 -21.95 -10.26
CA VAL A 216 -1.57 -22.90 -9.75
C VAL A 216 -2.07 -22.43 -8.40
N GLU A 217 -3.38 -22.27 -8.26
CA GLU A 217 -4.04 -21.81 -7.02
C GLU A 217 -5.30 -22.64 -6.76
N ARG A 218 -5.45 -23.08 -5.52
CA ARG A 218 -6.62 -23.84 -5.07
C ARG A 218 -7.87 -22.97 -4.99
N LEU A 219 -7.70 -21.69 -4.68
CA LEU A 219 -8.79 -20.72 -4.66
C LEU A 219 -9.21 -20.31 -6.08
N PRO A 220 -10.47 -19.88 -6.28
CA PRO A 220 -10.99 -19.56 -7.61
C PRO A 220 -10.43 -18.26 -8.21
N ARG A 221 -9.65 -17.49 -7.44
CA ARG A 221 -9.14 -16.17 -7.81
C ARG A 221 -7.71 -15.95 -7.29
N PRO A 222 -6.83 -15.27 -8.04
CA PRO A 222 -5.57 -14.78 -7.49
C PRO A 222 -5.85 -13.68 -6.46
N LEU A 223 -4.98 -13.51 -5.47
CA LEU A 223 -5.16 -12.52 -4.41
C LEU A 223 -6.56 -12.61 -3.78
N ALA A 224 -6.99 -13.81 -3.38
CA ALA A 224 -8.36 -14.07 -2.97
C ALA A 224 -8.85 -13.18 -1.79
N ASP A 225 -7.91 -12.74 -0.94
CA ASP A 225 -8.15 -11.83 0.19
C ASP A 225 -8.28 -10.34 -0.23
N GLU A 226 -7.98 -10.03 -1.49
CA GLU A 226 -8.12 -8.68 -2.06
C GLU A 226 -9.50 -8.43 -2.67
N ASP A 227 -9.74 -7.18 -3.02
CA ASP A 227 -10.96 -6.74 -3.68
C ASP A 227 -11.24 -7.57 -4.95
N HIS A 228 -12.51 -7.93 -5.14
CA HIS A 228 -12.93 -8.77 -6.26
C HIS A 228 -12.59 -8.15 -7.61
N GLU A 229 -12.82 -6.85 -7.78
CA GLU A 229 -12.53 -6.15 -9.04
C GLU A 229 -11.01 -6.06 -9.28
N ALA A 230 -10.22 -5.87 -8.22
CA ALA A 230 -8.76 -5.80 -8.32
C ALA A 230 -8.16 -7.16 -8.74
N SER A 231 -8.63 -8.22 -8.10
CA SER A 231 -8.27 -9.61 -8.41
C SER A 231 -8.65 -10.00 -9.85
N ALA A 232 -9.84 -9.60 -10.30
CA ALA A 232 -10.30 -9.86 -11.66
C ALA A 232 -9.44 -9.13 -12.71
N LEU A 233 -9.16 -7.84 -12.50
CA LEU A 233 -8.31 -7.04 -13.39
C LEU A 233 -6.89 -7.63 -13.48
N LEU A 234 -6.30 -8.02 -12.35
CA LEU A 234 -4.98 -8.67 -12.37
C LEU A 234 -5.01 -9.99 -13.14
N ALA A 235 -6.05 -10.80 -12.97
CA ALA A 235 -6.18 -12.06 -13.70
C ALA A 235 -6.34 -11.85 -15.22
N GLU A 236 -6.97 -10.76 -15.66
CA GLU A 236 -7.02 -10.36 -17.07
C GLU A 236 -5.62 -10.00 -17.58
N VAL A 237 -4.90 -9.15 -16.85
CA VAL A 237 -3.56 -8.69 -17.23
C VAL A 237 -2.56 -9.85 -17.30
N LEU A 238 -2.54 -10.72 -16.29
CA LEU A 238 -1.65 -11.89 -16.29
C LEU A 238 -1.91 -12.81 -17.49
N ARG A 239 -3.18 -13.04 -17.86
CA ARG A 239 -3.51 -13.83 -19.06
C ARG A 239 -3.12 -13.13 -20.35
N ALA A 240 -3.28 -11.82 -20.44
CA ALA A 240 -2.83 -11.04 -21.59
C ALA A 240 -1.29 -11.09 -21.74
N GLU A 241 -0.57 -11.18 -20.63
CA GLU A 241 0.88 -11.43 -20.57
C GLU A 241 1.25 -12.92 -20.72
N ARG A 242 0.30 -13.76 -21.15
CA ARG A 242 0.48 -15.21 -21.42
C ARG A 242 0.89 -16.04 -20.20
N VAL A 243 0.62 -15.55 -18.98
CA VAL A 243 0.72 -16.36 -17.78
C VAL A 243 -0.45 -17.33 -17.72
N GLU A 244 -0.16 -18.63 -17.63
CA GLU A 244 -1.17 -19.66 -17.49
C GLU A 244 -1.70 -19.66 -16.05
N LEU A 245 -3.00 -19.41 -15.88
CA LEU A 245 -3.65 -19.40 -14.56
C LEU A 245 -4.51 -20.67 -14.37
N ARG A 246 -4.08 -21.56 -13.48
CA ARG A 246 -4.82 -22.76 -13.04
C ARG A 246 -5.45 -22.49 -11.68
N LEU A 247 -6.57 -21.77 -11.69
CA LEU A 247 -7.34 -21.39 -10.50
C LEU A 247 -8.36 -22.47 -10.14
N GLY A 248 -8.73 -22.59 -8.87
CA GLY A 248 -9.62 -23.65 -8.39
C GLY A 248 -9.01 -25.05 -8.45
N ALA A 249 -7.69 -25.17 -8.61
CA ALA A 249 -6.98 -26.42 -8.83
C ALA A 249 -5.98 -26.70 -7.70
N ALA A 250 -6.01 -27.91 -7.15
CA ALA A 250 -5.05 -28.35 -6.15
C ALA A 250 -3.95 -29.18 -6.79
N VAL A 251 -2.71 -29.01 -6.33
CA VAL A 251 -1.60 -29.91 -6.68
C VAL A 251 -1.73 -31.17 -5.84
N GLU A 252 -1.97 -32.30 -6.50
CA GLU A 252 -2.13 -33.60 -5.83
C GLU A 252 -0.80 -34.33 -5.66
N ARG A 253 0.11 -34.19 -6.63
CA ARG A 253 1.43 -34.81 -6.63
C ARG A 253 2.39 -34.00 -7.50
N VAL A 254 3.66 -34.02 -7.13
CA VAL A 254 4.77 -33.51 -7.95
C VAL A 254 5.62 -34.69 -8.43
N GLU A 255 5.83 -34.75 -9.74
CA GLU A 255 6.77 -35.68 -10.36
C GLU A 255 8.06 -34.92 -10.63
N ALA A 256 9.14 -35.30 -9.95
CA ALA A 256 10.45 -34.76 -10.27
C ALA A 256 10.84 -35.25 -11.68
N GLY A 257 11.25 -34.30 -12.53
CA GLY A 257 11.82 -34.62 -13.82
C GLY A 257 13.19 -35.24 -13.59
N GLY A 258 13.41 -36.47 -14.04
CA GLY A 258 14.75 -37.08 -14.06
C GLY A 258 15.64 -36.30 -15.02
N ASP A 259 15.74 -36.78 -16.26
CA ASP A 259 16.47 -36.08 -17.34
C ASP A 259 15.57 -35.09 -18.13
N GLY A 260 14.28 -35.00 -17.80
CA GLY A 260 13.28 -34.16 -18.47
C GLY A 260 12.58 -33.16 -17.53
N PRO A 261 11.52 -32.45 -17.98
CA PRO A 261 10.73 -31.58 -17.11
C PRO A 261 10.10 -32.32 -15.94
N GLY A 262 10.04 -31.66 -14.80
CA GLY A 262 9.12 -32.05 -13.73
C GLY A 262 7.67 -31.74 -14.10
N ALA A 263 6.72 -32.26 -13.33
CA ALA A 263 5.32 -31.96 -13.54
C ALA A 263 4.49 -31.88 -12.26
N LEU A 264 3.53 -30.97 -12.27
CA LEU A 264 2.45 -30.88 -11.28
C LEU A 264 1.24 -31.65 -11.81
N ALA A 265 0.75 -32.61 -11.03
CA ALA A 265 -0.51 -33.30 -11.30
C ALA A 265 -1.67 -32.56 -10.61
N LEU A 266 -2.66 -32.15 -11.40
CA LEU A 266 -3.85 -31.41 -10.98
C LEU A 266 -5.11 -32.23 -11.34
N GLY A 267 -5.26 -33.43 -10.78
CA GLY A 267 -6.25 -34.40 -11.21
C GLY A 267 -5.95 -34.92 -12.62
N HIS A 268 -6.81 -34.62 -13.59
CA HIS A 268 -6.62 -35.02 -14.99
C HIS A 268 -5.72 -34.08 -15.81
N ALA A 269 -5.37 -32.91 -15.26
CA ALA A 269 -4.48 -31.96 -15.92
C ALA A 269 -3.04 -32.08 -15.40
N ARG A 270 -2.07 -31.73 -16.26
CA ARG A 270 -0.64 -31.73 -15.96
C ARG A 270 -0.05 -30.39 -16.34
N VAL A 271 0.83 -29.86 -15.49
CA VAL A 271 1.62 -28.65 -15.77
C VAL A 271 3.10 -29.02 -15.69
N GLU A 272 3.82 -28.90 -16.80
CA GLU A 272 5.26 -29.17 -16.85
C GLU A 272 6.09 -27.98 -16.37
N PHE A 273 7.25 -28.25 -15.77
CA PHE A 273 8.16 -27.21 -15.30
C PHE A 273 9.62 -27.65 -15.32
N ASP A 274 10.52 -26.67 -15.43
CA ASP A 274 11.96 -26.86 -15.20
C ASP A 274 12.34 -26.45 -13.76
N ARG A 275 11.61 -25.47 -13.20
CA ARG A 275 11.65 -25.10 -11.78
C ARG A 275 10.24 -24.90 -11.25
N VAL A 276 10.03 -25.23 -9.98
CA VAL A 276 8.78 -24.95 -9.26
C VAL A 276 9.07 -23.97 -8.12
N LEU A 277 8.30 -22.89 -8.04
CA LEU A 277 8.32 -21.89 -6.97
C LEU A 277 7.11 -22.10 -6.05
N VAL A 278 7.36 -22.27 -4.76
CA VAL A 278 6.31 -22.40 -3.74
C VAL A 278 6.10 -21.05 -3.05
N ALA A 279 4.91 -20.48 -3.25
CA ALA A 279 4.43 -19.25 -2.64
C ALA A 279 3.14 -19.50 -1.81
N ALA A 280 3.07 -20.65 -1.14
CA ALA A 280 1.88 -21.12 -0.41
C ALA A 280 1.70 -20.51 1.00
N GLY A 281 2.47 -19.48 1.33
CA GLY A 281 2.42 -18.78 2.61
C GLY A 281 3.64 -19.00 3.50
N ARG A 282 3.56 -18.46 4.72
CA ARG A 282 4.66 -18.42 5.70
C ARG A 282 4.20 -18.86 7.08
N ARG A 283 5.11 -19.30 7.94
CA ARG A 283 4.87 -19.64 9.35
C ARG A 283 5.85 -18.90 10.24
N ALA A 284 5.40 -18.45 11.41
CA ALA A 284 6.26 -17.78 12.39
C ALA A 284 7.44 -18.65 12.80
N GLU A 285 8.62 -18.05 12.94
CA GLU A 285 9.83 -18.75 13.38
C GLU A 285 9.92 -18.74 14.90
N THR A 286 9.50 -19.84 15.52
CA THR A 286 9.48 -20.01 16.99
C THR A 286 10.22 -21.25 17.46
N GLU A 287 10.80 -22.04 16.55
CA GLU A 287 11.41 -23.32 16.88
C GLU A 287 12.81 -23.14 17.46
N GLY A 288 13.15 -23.95 18.48
CA GLY A 288 14.47 -23.90 19.12
C GLY A 288 14.76 -22.63 19.93
N LEU A 289 13.77 -21.75 20.17
CA LEU A 289 13.96 -20.52 20.94
C LEU A 289 13.86 -20.73 22.46
N GLY A 290 13.40 -21.89 22.95
CA GLY A 290 13.21 -22.14 24.39
C GLY A 290 12.09 -21.31 25.04
N LEU A 291 11.07 -20.92 24.28
CA LEU A 291 9.98 -20.03 24.71
C LEU A 291 9.27 -20.50 25.98
N GLU A 292 9.13 -21.81 26.15
CA GLU A 292 8.55 -22.45 27.33
C GLU A 292 9.33 -22.11 28.61
N ARG A 293 10.66 -22.03 28.54
CA ARG A 293 11.53 -21.67 29.68
C ARG A 293 11.42 -20.20 30.06
N ALA A 294 10.98 -19.36 29.11
CA ALA A 294 10.67 -17.95 29.34
C ALA A 294 9.23 -17.74 29.84
N GLY A 295 8.37 -18.76 29.81
CA GLY A 295 6.93 -18.63 30.06
C GLY A 295 6.20 -17.91 28.92
N VAL A 296 6.71 -18.01 27.69
CA VAL A 296 6.13 -17.40 26.49
C VAL A 296 5.24 -18.40 25.77
N ASP A 297 3.99 -17.99 25.60
CA ASP A 297 2.95 -18.77 24.97
C ASP A 297 2.99 -18.69 23.43
N VAL A 298 2.80 -19.82 22.77
CA VAL A 298 2.65 -19.93 21.32
C VAL A 298 1.21 -20.34 20.98
N ARG A 299 0.67 -19.79 19.88
CA ARG A 299 -0.65 -20.14 19.34
C ARG A 299 -0.57 -21.42 18.51
N ALA A 300 -1.72 -22.04 18.21
CA ALA A 300 -1.78 -23.26 17.40
C ALA A 300 -1.18 -23.09 15.99
N ASP A 301 -1.22 -21.88 15.42
CA ASP A 301 -0.62 -21.54 14.13
C ASP A 301 0.92 -21.35 14.20
N GLY A 302 1.53 -21.52 15.37
CA GLY A 302 2.97 -21.35 15.62
C GLY A 302 3.41 -19.93 15.94
N ALA A 303 2.50 -18.95 15.93
CA ALA A 303 2.83 -17.56 16.23
C ALA A 303 2.89 -17.27 17.74
N VAL A 304 3.75 -16.35 18.17
CA VAL A 304 3.81 -15.90 19.57
C VAL A 304 2.53 -15.17 19.93
N ARG A 305 1.91 -15.57 21.05
CA ARG A 305 0.71 -14.90 21.58
C ARG A 305 1.10 -13.58 22.23
N VAL A 306 0.47 -12.49 21.79
CA VAL A 306 0.67 -11.15 22.35
C VAL A 306 -0.65 -10.45 22.65
N ASP A 307 -0.62 -9.53 23.61
CA ASP A 307 -1.70 -8.57 23.84
C ASP A 307 -1.63 -7.38 22.86
N ARG A 308 -2.58 -6.45 22.97
CA ARG A 308 -2.63 -5.22 22.14
C ARG A 308 -1.44 -4.27 22.33
N PHE A 309 -0.58 -4.51 23.32
CA PHE A 309 0.65 -3.76 23.59
C PHE A 309 1.91 -4.51 23.11
N LEU A 310 1.73 -5.61 22.38
CA LEU A 310 2.78 -6.50 21.85
C LEU A 310 3.57 -7.23 22.94
N ARG A 311 3.01 -7.33 24.15
CA ARG A 311 3.58 -8.06 25.28
C ARG A 311 3.11 -9.51 25.26
N THR A 312 4.01 -10.44 25.54
CA THR A 312 3.70 -11.88 25.60
C THR A 312 3.06 -12.27 26.94
N SER A 313 2.83 -13.56 27.18
CA SER A 313 2.46 -14.10 28.50
C SER A 313 3.53 -13.85 29.57
N ALA A 314 4.80 -13.69 29.18
CA ALA A 314 5.87 -13.27 30.06
C ALA A 314 5.92 -11.72 30.16
N PRO A 315 5.77 -11.12 31.35
CA PRO A 315 5.55 -9.67 31.50
C PRO A 315 6.66 -8.75 30.95
N HIS A 316 7.88 -9.25 30.85
CA HIS A 316 9.08 -8.55 30.40
C HIS A 316 9.59 -9.06 29.04
N VAL A 317 8.81 -9.88 28.35
CA VAL A 317 9.09 -10.35 26.99
C VAL A 317 8.01 -9.84 26.03
N TYR A 318 8.45 -9.29 24.91
CA TYR A 318 7.63 -8.74 23.84
C TYR A 318 7.91 -9.50 22.55
N ALA A 319 7.00 -9.39 21.59
CA ALA A 319 7.21 -9.95 20.26
C ALA A 319 6.69 -8.99 19.16
N ALA A 320 7.39 -8.92 18.03
CA ALA A 320 7.11 -7.97 16.95
C ALA A 320 7.43 -8.55 15.57
N GLY A 321 6.84 -7.96 14.52
CA GLY A 321 6.95 -8.45 13.15
C GLY A 321 6.20 -9.77 12.92
N ASP A 322 6.65 -10.55 11.94
CA ASP A 322 5.90 -11.71 11.44
C ASP A 322 5.70 -12.83 12.47
N VAL A 323 6.55 -12.88 13.50
CA VAL A 323 6.48 -13.91 14.55
C VAL A 323 5.18 -13.84 15.37
N VAL A 324 4.51 -12.69 15.41
CA VAL A 324 3.19 -12.54 16.06
C VAL A 324 2.02 -12.91 15.13
N GLY A 325 2.29 -13.20 13.86
CA GLY A 325 1.28 -13.46 12.83
C GLY A 325 0.51 -12.21 12.41
N GLY A 326 -0.61 -12.41 11.70
CA GLY A 326 -1.43 -11.30 11.20
C GLY A 326 -0.86 -10.65 9.93
N LEU A 327 -0.72 -9.32 9.93
CA LEU A 327 -0.21 -8.58 8.78
C LEU A 327 1.32 -8.67 8.75
N ARG A 328 1.84 -9.50 7.84
CA ARG A 328 3.29 -9.79 7.71
C ARG A 328 3.93 -8.85 6.69
N PHE A 329 4.06 -7.59 7.09
CA PHE A 329 4.67 -6.56 6.26
C PHE A 329 5.81 -5.84 6.98
N THR A 330 6.80 -5.40 6.21
CA THR A 330 7.97 -4.69 6.72
C THR A 330 7.61 -3.43 7.51
N HIS A 331 6.68 -2.62 7.02
CA HIS A 331 6.21 -1.42 7.71
C HIS A 331 5.41 -1.75 8.98
N VAL A 332 4.74 -2.91 9.04
CA VAL A 332 4.10 -3.41 10.27
C VAL A 332 5.16 -3.82 11.29
N ALA A 333 6.21 -4.52 10.87
CA ALA A 333 7.33 -4.88 11.72
C ALA A 333 8.02 -3.64 12.31
N ALA A 334 8.23 -2.61 11.50
CA ALA A 334 8.76 -1.31 11.94
C ALA A 334 7.84 -0.62 12.95
N TYR A 335 6.54 -0.55 12.66
CA TYR A 335 5.54 0.00 13.56
C TYR A 335 5.48 -0.75 14.90
N HIS A 336 5.49 -2.09 14.86
CA HIS A 336 5.53 -2.94 16.05
C HIS A 336 6.78 -2.66 16.90
N ALA A 337 7.95 -2.52 16.27
CA ALA A 337 9.20 -2.22 16.96
C ALA A 337 9.13 -0.94 17.80
N LEU A 338 8.59 0.15 17.22
CA LEU A 338 8.45 1.43 17.92
C LEU A 338 7.49 1.32 19.12
N ILE A 339 6.41 0.56 18.98
CA ILE A 339 5.48 0.28 20.08
C ILE A 339 6.16 -0.53 21.18
N VAL A 340 6.89 -1.59 20.82
CA VAL A 340 7.59 -2.43 21.78
C VAL A 340 8.63 -1.61 22.54
N VAL A 341 9.45 -0.79 21.87
CA VAL A 341 10.46 0.04 22.55
C VAL A 341 9.78 0.99 23.54
N ALA A 342 8.70 1.67 23.14
CA ALA A 342 7.96 2.57 24.02
C ALA A 342 7.37 1.84 25.25
N ASN A 343 6.85 0.62 25.05
CA ASN A 343 6.22 -0.16 26.11
C ASN A 343 7.23 -0.86 27.03
N ALA A 344 8.31 -1.40 26.46
CA ALA A 344 9.34 -2.15 27.19
C ALA A 344 10.23 -1.22 28.03
N LEU A 345 10.65 -0.08 27.49
CA LEU A 345 11.56 0.83 28.17
C LEU A 345 10.84 1.84 29.09
N PHE A 346 9.66 2.32 28.69
CA PHE A 346 8.97 3.43 29.37
C PHE A 346 7.56 3.09 29.88
N ARG A 347 7.05 1.87 29.66
CA ARG A 347 5.69 1.47 30.05
C ARG A 347 4.61 2.41 29.48
N ALA A 348 4.81 2.91 28.26
CA ALA A 348 3.97 3.93 27.63
C ALA A 348 2.53 3.49 27.27
N ARG A 349 2.19 2.19 27.41
CA ARG A 349 0.87 1.61 27.10
C ARG A 349 0.37 1.97 25.68
N ARG A 350 1.26 2.00 24.69
CA ARG A 350 0.94 2.22 23.28
C ARG A 350 0.35 0.95 22.65
N ARG A 351 -0.79 1.10 21.98
CA ARG A 351 -1.52 -0.03 21.36
C ARG A 351 -1.10 -0.21 19.91
N ALA A 352 -1.03 -1.46 19.45
CA ALA A 352 -0.85 -1.82 18.05
C ALA A 352 -2.21 -1.95 17.36
N GLU A 353 -2.65 -0.87 16.71
CA GLU A 353 -3.82 -0.84 15.84
C GLU A 353 -3.48 -1.26 14.41
N ARG A 354 -4.43 -1.91 13.72
CA ARG A 354 -4.21 -2.54 12.40
C ARG A 354 -5.10 -2.00 11.28
N GLU A 355 -6.19 -1.32 11.61
CA GLU A 355 -7.24 -0.94 10.63
C GLU A 355 -6.74 0.00 9.53
N TRP A 356 -5.77 0.87 9.84
CA TRP A 356 -5.24 1.88 8.92
C TRP A 356 -3.97 1.45 8.20
N ILE A 357 -3.51 0.21 8.39
CA ILE A 357 -2.25 -0.24 7.81
C ILE A 357 -2.47 -0.53 6.32
N PRO A 358 -1.78 0.18 5.41
CA PRO A 358 -1.88 -0.09 4.00
C PRO A 358 -1.15 -1.39 3.65
N ARG A 359 -1.54 -2.00 2.54
CA ARG A 359 -0.84 -3.12 1.92
C ARG A 359 -0.82 -2.94 0.42
N VAL A 360 0.22 -3.45 -0.21
CA VAL A 360 0.47 -3.28 -1.65
C VAL A 360 0.95 -4.59 -2.21
N THR A 361 0.36 -5.00 -3.33
CA THR A 361 0.91 -6.01 -4.24
C THR A 361 1.49 -5.27 -5.43
N PHE A 362 2.79 -5.46 -5.67
CA PHE A 362 3.58 -4.68 -6.64
C PHE A 362 3.56 -5.30 -8.05
N THR A 363 2.48 -6.00 -8.40
CA THR A 363 2.21 -6.32 -9.81
C THR A 363 2.05 -5.05 -10.63
N GLU A 364 1.95 -5.18 -11.94
CA GLU A 364 1.55 -4.07 -12.80
C GLU A 364 0.26 -4.47 -13.53
N PRO A 365 -0.88 -3.82 -13.24
CA PRO A 365 -1.05 -2.69 -12.31
C PRO A 365 -0.82 -3.06 -10.84
N GLU A 366 -0.35 -2.09 -10.04
CA GLU A 366 -0.21 -2.27 -8.59
C GLU A 366 -1.59 -2.34 -7.95
N ILE A 367 -1.72 -3.10 -6.87
CA ILE A 367 -2.95 -3.17 -6.07
C ILE A 367 -2.62 -2.74 -4.64
N ALA A 368 -3.17 -1.61 -4.22
CA ALA A 368 -3.03 -1.09 -2.87
C ALA A 368 -4.38 -1.09 -2.14
N ARG A 369 -4.38 -1.49 -0.88
CA ARG A 369 -5.59 -1.49 -0.04
C ARG A 369 -5.29 -1.00 1.37
N VAL A 370 -6.26 -0.32 1.97
CA VAL A 370 -6.27 0.03 3.39
C VAL A 370 -7.66 -0.17 3.97
N GLY A 371 -7.75 -0.53 5.24
CA GLY A 371 -9.04 -0.67 5.93
C GLY A 371 -9.93 -1.77 5.36
N LEU A 372 -11.23 -1.57 5.53
CA LEU A 372 -12.24 -2.56 5.20
C LEU A 372 -12.51 -2.60 3.69
N GLY A 373 -12.64 -3.81 3.17
CA GLY A 373 -13.27 -4.06 1.88
C GLY A 373 -14.79 -3.95 1.98
N GLU A 374 -15.48 -3.99 0.84
CA GLU A 374 -16.94 -3.86 0.82
C GLU A 374 -17.66 -4.97 1.60
N ALA A 375 -17.25 -6.23 1.42
CA ALA A 375 -17.84 -7.37 2.11
C ALA A 375 -17.63 -7.29 3.64
N GLU A 376 -16.42 -6.96 4.07
CA GLU A 376 -16.08 -6.78 5.49
C GLU A 376 -16.82 -5.60 6.11
N ALA A 377 -16.98 -4.50 5.36
CA ALA A 377 -17.74 -3.33 5.80
C ALA A 377 -19.23 -3.67 5.95
N ARG A 378 -19.80 -4.43 5.01
CA ARG A 378 -21.18 -4.90 5.09
C ARG A 378 -21.44 -5.75 6.33
N GLU A 379 -20.55 -6.71 6.59
CA GLU A 379 -20.61 -7.55 7.78
C GLU A 379 -20.50 -6.72 9.06
N ARG A 380 -19.50 -5.83 9.14
CA ARG A 380 -19.27 -4.99 10.34
C ARG A 380 -20.39 -3.98 10.61
N LEU A 381 -20.99 -3.42 9.57
CA LEU A 381 -22.05 -2.41 9.71
C LEU A 381 -23.44 -3.02 9.89
N GLY A 382 -23.61 -4.32 9.59
CA GLY A 382 -24.94 -4.94 9.54
C GLY A 382 -25.83 -4.34 8.45
N GLY A 383 -25.24 -3.88 7.34
CA GLY A 383 -25.97 -3.25 6.24
C GLY A 383 -25.05 -2.68 5.17
N GLU A 384 -25.63 -2.18 4.08
CA GLU A 384 -24.87 -1.71 2.93
C GLU A 384 -23.96 -0.50 3.25
N PRO A 385 -22.64 -0.61 2.99
CA PRO A 385 -21.74 0.53 3.04
C PRO A 385 -22.00 1.46 1.85
N LEU A 386 -21.51 2.71 1.96
CA LEU A 386 -21.43 3.59 0.80
C LEU A 386 -20.14 3.28 0.04
N VAL A 387 -20.27 2.96 -1.25
CA VAL A 387 -19.14 2.69 -2.14
C VAL A 387 -19.07 3.77 -3.21
N PHE A 388 -17.87 4.33 -3.36
CA PHE A 388 -17.55 5.31 -4.41
C PHE A 388 -16.39 4.78 -5.24
N ARG A 389 -16.55 4.78 -6.56
CA ARG A 389 -15.55 4.24 -7.49
C ARG A 389 -15.28 5.27 -8.58
N HIS A 390 -14.02 5.39 -8.98
CA HIS A 390 -13.61 6.15 -10.15
C HIS A 390 -12.70 5.30 -11.02
N ASP A 391 -13.01 5.24 -12.32
CA ASP A 391 -12.27 4.44 -13.28
C ASP A 391 -11.06 5.22 -13.81
N HIS A 392 -9.92 4.56 -13.97
CA HIS A 392 -8.75 5.21 -14.58
C HIS A 392 -8.96 5.53 -16.06
N ALA A 393 -9.95 4.92 -16.73
CA ALA A 393 -10.36 5.35 -18.06
C ALA A 393 -10.91 6.80 -18.10
N GLU A 394 -11.33 7.35 -16.96
CA GLU A 394 -11.79 8.73 -16.82
C GLU A 394 -10.75 9.64 -16.15
N LEU A 395 -9.54 9.13 -15.89
CA LEU A 395 -8.46 9.87 -15.25
C LEU A 395 -7.45 10.33 -16.30
N ASP A 396 -7.35 11.63 -16.52
CA ASP A 396 -6.44 12.24 -17.50
C ASP A 396 -5.00 11.71 -17.37
N ARG A 397 -4.48 11.58 -16.13
CA ARG A 397 -3.12 11.05 -15.93
C ARG A 397 -2.98 9.61 -16.43
N ALA A 398 -3.99 8.76 -16.22
CA ALA A 398 -3.96 7.40 -16.71
C ALA A 398 -4.10 7.34 -18.23
N LEU A 399 -4.93 8.21 -18.84
CA LEU A 399 -5.04 8.35 -20.30
C LEU A 399 -3.70 8.71 -20.93
N THR A 400 -2.98 9.70 -20.37
CA THR A 400 -1.63 10.08 -20.86
C THR A 400 -0.60 8.96 -20.71
N ALA A 401 -0.84 7.99 -19.81
CA ALA A 401 0.06 6.88 -19.55
C ALA A 401 -0.35 5.58 -20.26
N GLY A 402 -1.52 5.54 -20.93
CA GLY A 402 -2.11 4.29 -21.42
C GLY A 402 -2.44 3.29 -20.31
N ALA A 403 -2.69 3.75 -19.09
CA ALA A 403 -2.82 2.90 -17.91
C ALA A 403 -4.28 2.52 -17.62
N ARG A 404 -4.49 1.29 -17.14
CA ARG A 404 -5.78 0.77 -16.67
C ARG A 404 -5.81 0.69 -15.14
N GLY A 405 -7.01 0.73 -14.55
CA GLY A 405 -7.16 0.68 -13.10
C GLY A 405 -8.41 1.38 -12.58
N PHE A 406 -8.51 1.52 -11.26
CA PHE A 406 -9.59 2.23 -10.59
C PHE A 406 -9.22 2.57 -9.15
N SER A 407 -9.91 3.56 -8.58
CA SER A 407 -9.97 3.77 -7.12
C SER A 407 -11.36 3.47 -6.61
N LYS A 408 -11.45 2.74 -5.49
CA LYS A 408 -12.69 2.40 -4.81
C LYS A 408 -12.59 2.74 -3.33
N LEU A 409 -13.48 3.61 -2.85
CA LEU A 409 -13.59 4.02 -1.45
C LEU A 409 -14.80 3.34 -0.80
N VAL A 410 -14.62 2.89 0.44
CA VAL A 410 -15.66 2.25 1.25
C VAL A 410 -15.91 3.13 2.48
N CYS A 411 -17.17 3.52 2.69
CA CYS A 411 -17.57 4.44 3.75
C CYS A 411 -18.79 3.91 4.54
N ASP A 412 -18.95 4.40 5.78
CA ASP A 412 -20.21 4.24 6.50
C ASP A 412 -21.31 5.16 5.91
N ARG A 413 -22.56 5.00 6.38
CA ARG A 413 -23.70 5.82 5.93
C ARG A 413 -23.56 7.32 6.19
N ARG A 414 -22.65 7.73 7.09
CA ARG A 414 -22.36 9.14 7.42
C ARG A 414 -21.19 9.69 6.62
N GLY A 415 -20.60 8.87 5.74
CA GLY A 415 -19.45 9.22 4.90
C GLY A 415 -18.11 9.08 5.60
N ARG A 416 -18.01 8.44 6.77
CA ARG A 416 -16.71 8.12 7.39
C ARG A 416 -15.99 7.10 6.52
N LEU A 417 -14.73 7.37 6.18
CA LEU A 417 -13.91 6.47 5.38
C LEU A 417 -13.52 5.24 6.22
N LEU A 418 -13.87 4.06 5.74
CA LEU A 418 -13.60 2.77 6.40
C LEU A 418 -12.47 2.00 5.72
N GLY A 419 -12.26 2.24 4.43
CA GLY A 419 -11.20 1.62 3.64
C GLY A 419 -11.21 2.08 2.21
N ALA A 420 -10.20 1.64 1.45
CA ALA A 420 -10.12 1.86 0.02
C ALA A 420 -9.29 0.77 -0.66
N THR A 421 -9.54 0.57 -1.95
CA THR A 421 -8.69 -0.18 -2.86
C THR A 421 -8.34 0.72 -4.05
N ILE A 422 -7.06 0.82 -4.37
CA ILE A 422 -6.54 1.55 -5.54
C ILE A 422 -5.80 0.54 -6.40
N VAL A 423 -6.12 0.50 -7.68
CA VAL A 423 -5.49 -0.37 -8.67
C VAL A 423 -4.98 0.47 -9.81
N GLY A 424 -3.70 0.38 -10.14
CA GLY A 424 -3.08 1.17 -11.21
C GLY A 424 -1.65 1.60 -10.89
N PRO A 425 -1.01 2.38 -11.75
CA PRO A 425 0.32 2.91 -11.46
C PRO A 425 0.31 3.79 -10.21
N ALA A 426 1.38 3.70 -9.41
CA ALA A 426 1.55 4.45 -8.17
C ALA A 426 0.42 4.25 -7.15
N ALA A 427 -0.23 3.08 -7.15
CA ALA A 427 -1.26 2.76 -6.17
C ALA A 427 -0.67 2.66 -4.76
N GLY A 428 0.55 2.12 -4.64
CA GLY A 428 1.26 2.00 -3.37
C GLY A 428 1.60 3.35 -2.71
N GLU A 429 1.80 4.39 -3.52
CA GLU A 429 2.02 5.76 -3.07
C GLU A 429 0.69 6.47 -2.80
N SER A 430 -0.29 6.32 -3.71
CA SER A 430 -1.59 7.00 -3.63
C SER A 430 -2.42 6.57 -2.41
N ILE A 431 -2.24 5.33 -1.93
CA ILE A 431 -2.98 4.81 -0.76
C ILE A 431 -2.59 5.52 0.55
N ALA A 432 -1.43 6.18 0.61
CA ALA A 432 -0.90 6.76 1.85
C ALA A 432 -1.80 7.84 2.45
N GLU A 433 -2.37 8.70 1.60
CA GLU A 433 -3.32 9.73 2.01
C GLU A 433 -4.62 9.13 2.57
N VAL A 434 -5.18 8.16 1.86
CA VAL A 434 -6.38 7.43 2.30
C VAL A 434 -6.12 6.73 3.63
N ALA A 435 -4.97 6.09 3.80
CA ALA A 435 -4.59 5.42 5.05
C ALA A 435 -4.54 6.39 6.23
N ARG A 436 -4.03 7.61 6.02
CA ARG A 436 -4.07 8.69 7.02
C ARG A 436 -5.50 9.06 7.38
N LEU A 437 -6.39 9.24 6.40
CA LEU A 437 -7.80 9.59 6.64
C LEU A 437 -8.57 8.49 7.38
N VAL A 438 -8.31 7.21 7.04
CA VAL A 438 -8.88 6.06 7.77
C VAL A 438 -8.40 6.06 9.22
N ARG A 439 -7.09 6.27 9.46
CA ARG A 439 -6.52 6.34 10.82
C ARG A 439 -7.15 7.44 11.66
N GLU A 440 -7.41 8.60 11.06
CA GLU A 440 -8.01 9.76 11.73
C GLU A 440 -9.55 9.66 11.81
N GLY A 441 -10.16 8.65 11.20
CA GLY A 441 -11.60 8.49 11.14
C GLY A 441 -12.30 9.66 10.41
N ARG A 442 -11.67 10.18 9.35
CA ARG A 442 -12.15 11.32 8.56
C ARG A 442 -13.24 10.90 7.58
N ARG A 443 -13.93 11.90 7.02
CA ARG A 443 -15.00 11.69 6.06
C ARG A 443 -14.44 11.71 4.64
N VAL A 444 -15.10 11.02 3.72
CA VAL A 444 -14.77 11.06 2.28
C VAL A 444 -14.82 12.48 1.71
N ALA A 445 -15.66 13.34 2.26
CA ALA A 445 -15.71 14.76 1.93
C ALA A 445 -14.37 15.48 2.18
N ASP A 446 -13.62 15.09 3.21
CA ASP A 446 -12.31 15.69 3.52
C ASP A 446 -11.29 15.41 2.39
N LEU A 447 -11.39 14.26 1.73
CA LEU A 447 -10.57 13.90 0.57
C LEU A 447 -10.96 14.70 -0.67
N SER A 448 -12.26 14.79 -0.97
CA SER A 448 -12.78 15.55 -2.12
C SER A 448 -12.46 17.06 -2.05
N GLN A 449 -12.43 17.63 -0.84
CA GLN A 449 -12.16 19.06 -0.65
C GLN A 449 -10.68 19.44 -0.69
N MET A 450 -9.77 18.46 -0.73
CA MET A 450 -8.34 18.72 -0.83
C MET A 450 -7.94 19.00 -2.28
N VAL A 451 -7.09 20.01 -2.46
CA VAL A 451 -6.50 20.31 -3.77
C VAL A 451 -5.38 19.30 -4.04
N HIS A 452 -5.59 18.45 -5.04
CA HIS A 452 -4.60 17.49 -5.53
C HIS A 452 -3.86 18.09 -6.72
N ALA A 453 -2.58 17.75 -6.88
CA ALA A 453 -1.82 18.15 -8.06
C ALA A 453 -2.41 17.51 -9.33
N TYR A 454 -2.40 18.24 -10.44
CA TYR A 454 -2.99 17.81 -11.71
C TYR A 454 -1.98 17.87 -12.88
N PRO A 455 -1.95 16.87 -13.78
CA PRO A 455 -2.66 15.58 -13.68
C PRO A 455 -1.83 14.55 -12.88
N THR A 456 -2.44 13.85 -11.91
CA THR A 456 -1.74 12.80 -11.12
C THR A 456 -2.58 11.54 -10.85
N PHE A 457 -1.93 10.41 -10.52
CA PHE A 457 -2.65 9.20 -10.09
C PHE A 457 -3.33 9.38 -8.73
N THR A 458 -2.79 10.25 -7.88
CA THR A 458 -3.38 10.62 -6.59
C THR A 458 -4.73 11.33 -6.71
N GLU A 459 -5.10 11.88 -7.88
CA GLU A 459 -6.46 12.40 -8.09
C GLU A 459 -7.52 11.31 -8.14
N SER A 460 -7.19 10.07 -8.54
CA SER A 460 -8.17 8.99 -8.69
C SER A 460 -9.03 8.75 -7.43
N PRO A 461 -8.46 8.58 -6.22
CA PRO A 461 -9.26 8.47 -5.01
C PRO A 461 -10.03 9.76 -4.68
N ALA A 462 -9.53 10.94 -5.03
CA ALA A 462 -10.26 12.21 -4.85
C ALA A 462 -11.48 12.32 -5.78
N ARG A 463 -11.34 11.92 -7.05
CA ARG A 463 -12.45 11.86 -8.02
C ARG A 463 -13.51 10.85 -7.62
N ALA A 464 -13.11 9.72 -7.03
CA ALA A 464 -14.04 8.80 -6.39
C ALA A 464 -14.77 9.50 -5.23
N ALA A 465 -14.06 10.26 -4.40
CA ALA A 465 -14.67 11.00 -3.30
C ALA A 465 -15.68 12.07 -3.75
N ASP A 466 -15.49 12.72 -4.90
CA ASP A 466 -16.43 13.72 -5.43
C ASP A 466 -17.85 13.19 -5.65
N GLU A 467 -17.98 11.87 -5.89
CA GLU A 467 -19.27 11.20 -6.03
C GLU A 467 -20.13 11.32 -4.75
N TRP A 468 -19.51 11.54 -3.59
CA TRP A 468 -20.21 11.89 -2.35
C TRP A 468 -21.12 13.12 -2.52
N TRP A 469 -20.59 14.19 -3.12
CA TRP A 469 -21.33 15.43 -3.32
C TRP A 469 -22.38 15.27 -4.42
N ARG A 470 -22.06 14.53 -5.49
CA ARG A 470 -23.00 14.25 -6.58
C ARG A 470 -24.24 13.52 -6.07
N ARG A 471 -24.06 12.44 -5.29
CA ARG A 471 -25.18 11.69 -4.70
C ARG A 471 -26.00 12.52 -3.73
N ARG A 472 -25.37 13.46 -3.02
CA ARG A 472 -26.04 14.26 -1.99
C ARG A 472 -26.79 15.48 -2.55
N TYR A 473 -26.20 16.19 -3.51
CA TYR A 473 -26.69 17.50 -3.96
C TYR A 473 -27.09 17.55 -5.43
N PHE A 474 -26.62 16.64 -6.29
CA PHE A 474 -26.97 16.66 -7.72
C PHE A 474 -28.14 15.73 -8.04
N THR A 475 -29.07 15.60 -7.10
CA THR A 475 -30.32 14.84 -7.32
C THR A 475 -31.31 15.67 -8.14
N PRO A 476 -32.21 15.04 -8.93
CA PRO A 476 -33.24 15.76 -9.67
C PRO A 476 -34.12 16.66 -8.77
N ARG A 477 -34.37 16.23 -7.53
CA ARG A 477 -35.09 17.03 -6.53
C ARG A 477 -34.31 18.26 -6.09
N ALA A 478 -33.04 18.10 -5.76
CA ALA A 478 -32.18 19.22 -5.39
C ALA A 478 -32.04 20.21 -6.56
N ARG A 479 -31.86 19.72 -7.80
CA ARG A 479 -31.86 20.57 -9.01
C ARG A 479 -33.16 21.36 -9.16
N ARG A 480 -34.33 20.72 -9.01
CA ARG A 480 -35.63 21.41 -9.06
C ARG A 480 -35.81 22.45 -7.95
N LEU A 481 -35.29 22.20 -6.76
CA LEU A 481 -35.37 23.12 -5.62
C LEU A 481 -34.38 24.28 -5.72
N LEU A 482 -33.17 24.02 -6.24
CA LEU A 482 -32.12 25.03 -6.40
C LEU A 482 -32.31 25.87 -7.66
N ARG A 483 -32.95 25.34 -8.71
CA ARG A 483 -33.15 26.08 -9.97
C ARG A 483 -33.85 27.43 -9.76
N PRO A 484 -34.98 27.53 -9.03
CA PRO A 484 -35.58 28.83 -8.71
C PRO A 484 -34.65 29.76 -7.96
N LEU A 485 -33.87 29.25 -6.99
CA LEU A 485 -32.90 30.04 -6.21
C LEU A 485 -31.74 30.57 -7.06
N LEU A 486 -31.29 29.80 -8.06
CA LEU A 486 -30.29 30.21 -9.04
C LEU A 486 -30.86 31.13 -10.12
N CYS A 487 -32.18 31.11 -10.32
CA CYS A 487 -32.92 31.97 -11.24
C CYS A 487 -33.46 33.24 -10.57
N LEU A 488 -33.23 33.45 -9.27
CA LEU A 488 -33.56 34.71 -8.60
C LEU A 488 -32.71 35.82 -9.24
N SER A 489 -33.40 36.71 -9.93
CA SER A 489 -32.81 37.94 -10.42
C SER A 489 -32.34 38.80 -9.23
N ARG A 490 -31.42 39.72 -9.51
CA ARG A 490 -30.98 40.72 -8.53
C ARG A 490 -32.17 41.56 -8.04
N GLU A 491 -33.16 41.80 -8.88
CA GLU A 491 -34.41 42.50 -8.54
C GLU A 491 -35.27 41.69 -7.56
N GLU A 492 -35.45 40.39 -7.77
CA GLU A 492 -36.20 39.53 -6.85
C GLU A 492 -35.49 39.36 -5.50
N THR A 493 -34.16 39.29 -5.52
CA THR A 493 -33.34 39.27 -4.29
C THR A 493 -33.44 40.61 -3.54
N ALA A 494 -33.39 41.73 -4.26
CA ALA A 494 -33.57 43.06 -3.68
C ALA A 494 -34.98 43.26 -3.12
N ALA A 495 -36.01 42.80 -3.81
CA ALA A 495 -37.40 42.84 -3.35
C ALA A 495 -37.61 41.97 -2.10
N TYR A 496 -37.01 40.78 -2.05
CA TYR A 496 -37.04 39.89 -0.87
C TYR A 496 -36.37 40.51 0.35
N CYS A 497 -35.18 41.09 0.18
CA CYS A 497 -34.47 41.80 1.25
C CYS A 497 -35.26 43.03 1.72
N ALA A 498 -35.77 43.84 0.79
CA ALA A 498 -36.59 45.02 1.09
C ALA A 498 -37.87 44.66 1.88
N ALA A 499 -38.54 43.57 1.53
CA ALA A 499 -39.73 43.08 2.24
C ALA A 499 -39.44 42.65 3.69
N ARG A 500 -38.18 42.39 4.03
CA ARG A 500 -37.72 41.98 5.36
C ARG A 500 -37.01 43.10 6.13
N GLY A 501 -36.94 44.31 5.54
CA GLY A 501 -36.14 45.41 6.08
C GLY A 501 -34.64 45.14 6.10
N GLU A 502 -34.18 44.17 5.30
CA GLU A 502 -32.78 43.83 5.13
C GLU A 502 -32.26 44.53 3.86
N THR A 503 -31.03 45.01 3.86
CA THR A 503 -30.37 45.52 2.65
C THR A 503 -29.49 44.40 2.10
N PRO A 504 -29.58 44.04 0.81
CA PRO A 504 -28.63 43.11 0.22
C PRO A 504 -27.20 43.60 0.48
N LEU A 505 -26.29 42.71 0.87
CA LEU A 505 -24.88 43.04 1.04
C LEU A 505 -24.33 43.53 -0.30
N GLU A 506 -24.17 44.85 -0.44
CA GLU A 506 -23.44 45.44 -1.54
C GLU A 506 -21.96 45.19 -1.31
N ASP A 507 -21.39 44.22 -2.02
CA ASP A 507 -19.95 44.08 -2.10
C ASP A 507 -19.36 45.34 -2.76
N GLU A 508 -18.66 46.17 -1.97
CA GLU A 508 -18.00 47.40 -2.42
C GLU A 508 -17.05 47.16 -3.60
N SER A 509 -16.59 45.92 -3.83
CA SER A 509 -15.79 45.54 -5.00
C SER A 509 -16.55 45.61 -6.33
N ASN A 510 -17.87 45.80 -6.32
CA ASN A 510 -18.70 46.00 -7.51
C ASN A 510 -18.91 47.49 -7.86
N ALA A 511 -18.57 48.41 -6.95
CA ALA A 511 -18.67 49.85 -7.15
C ALA A 511 -17.31 50.55 -7.11
N SER A 512 -16.30 49.93 -6.46
CA SER A 512 -14.97 50.51 -6.30
C SER A 512 -14.17 50.50 -7.62
N PRO A 513 -13.65 51.65 -8.08
CA PRO A 513 -12.76 51.75 -9.25
C PRO A 513 -11.39 51.11 -9.03
N ALA A 514 -11.03 50.77 -7.78
CA ALA A 514 -9.76 50.13 -7.46
C ALA A 514 -9.65 48.71 -8.07
N PHE A 515 -10.78 48.08 -8.38
CA PHE A 515 -10.81 46.78 -9.03
C PHE A 515 -10.77 46.91 -10.55
N LEU A 516 -9.86 46.15 -11.17
CA LEU A 516 -9.57 46.23 -12.60
C LEU A 516 -10.83 46.13 -13.48
N ARG A 517 -11.79 45.26 -13.13
CA ARG A 517 -13.05 45.10 -13.88
C ARG A 517 -13.89 46.38 -13.94
N ASN A 518 -13.94 47.14 -12.85
CA ASN A 518 -14.77 48.36 -12.77
C ASN A 518 -14.06 49.54 -13.40
N ARG A 519 -12.73 49.59 -13.29
CA ARG A 519 -11.89 50.57 -14.00
C ARG A 519 -11.97 50.37 -15.52
N VAL A 520 -11.93 49.11 -15.97
CA VAL A 520 -12.19 48.76 -17.38
C VAL A 520 -13.57 49.27 -17.79
N ARG A 521 -14.61 49.00 -16.99
CA ARG A 521 -15.99 49.40 -17.30
C ARG A 521 -16.23 50.91 -17.29
N GLY A 522 -15.70 51.62 -16.29
CA GLY A 522 -16.00 53.02 -16.01
C GLY A 522 -15.04 54.03 -16.64
N GLU A 523 -13.80 53.61 -16.93
CA GLU A 523 -12.78 54.51 -17.49
C GLU A 523 -12.34 54.06 -18.88
N ILE A 524 -12.05 52.77 -19.07
CA ILE A 524 -11.43 52.30 -20.32
C ILE A 524 -12.46 52.13 -21.44
N LEU A 525 -13.64 51.57 -21.18
CA LEU A 525 -14.68 51.41 -22.20
C LEU A 525 -15.19 52.75 -22.76
N PRO A 526 -15.45 53.80 -21.96
CA PRO A 526 -15.80 55.12 -22.48
C PRO A 526 -14.71 55.72 -23.38
N ILE A 527 -13.43 55.59 -22.98
CA ILE A 527 -12.29 56.04 -23.80
C ILE A 527 -12.21 55.25 -25.11
N LEU A 528 -12.44 53.94 -25.08
CA LEU A 528 -12.47 53.11 -26.28
C LEU A 528 -13.62 53.48 -27.22
N GLU A 529 -14.77 53.88 -26.67
CA GLU A 529 -15.92 54.33 -27.45
C GLU A 529 -15.70 55.72 -28.06
N GLU A 530 -15.05 56.64 -27.34
CA GLU A 530 -14.63 57.94 -27.88
C GLU A 530 -13.57 57.80 -28.98
N LEU A 531 -12.56 56.96 -28.76
CA LEU A 531 -11.49 56.73 -29.73
C LEU A 531 -11.97 56.01 -30.99
N ARG A 532 -12.98 55.14 -30.85
CA ARG A 532 -13.58 54.42 -31.97
C ARG A 532 -15.04 54.09 -31.67
N PRO A 533 -15.99 54.90 -32.15
CA PRO A 533 -17.41 54.67 -31.94
C PRO A 533 -17.87 53.27 -32.40
N GLY A 534 -18.68 52.61 -31.58
CA GLY A 534 -19.17 51.25 -31.78
C GLY A 534 -18.16 50.14 -31.46
N SER A 535 -17.12 50.43 -30.66
CA SER A 535 -16.10 49.46 -30.27
C SER A 535 -16.50 48.68 -29.03
N VAL A 536 -17.10 49.35 -28.05
CA VAL A 536 -17.64 48.71 -26.84
C VAL A 536 -18.76 47.74 -27.23
N ASP A 537 -19.60 48.11 -28.18
CA ASP A 537 -20.68 47.26 -28.68
C ASP A 537 -20.17 46.07 -29.52
N ARG A 538 -19.00 46.21 -30.17
CA ARG A 538 -18.31 45.10 -30.86
C ARG A 538 -17.65 44.13 -29.88
N ILE A 539 -17.00 44.66 -28.85
CA ILE A 539 -16.39 43.86 -27.76
C ILE A 539 -17.49 43.14 -26.98
N GLY A 540 -18.61 43.83 -26.70
CA GLY A 540 -19.79 43.26 -26.04
C GLY A 540 -20.53 42.22 -26.89
N ARG A 541 -20.49 42.31 -28.21
CA ARG A 541 -20.96 41.24 -29.12
C ARG A 541 -20.02 40.03 -29.12
N PHE A 542 -18.70 40.25 -29.14
CA PHE A 542 -17.72 39.16 -29.06
C PHE A 542 -17.75 38.41 -27.72
N ALA A 543 -17.96 39.12 -26.60
CA ALA A 543 -18.09 38.51 -25.29
C ALA A 543 -19.41 37.73 -25.12
N ARG A 544 -20.51 38.21 -25.73
CA ARG A 544 -21.79 37.48 -25.79
C ARG A 544 -21.74 36.26 -26.72
N LEU A 545 -20.95 36.31 -27.79
CA LEU A 545 -20.69 35.16 -28.70
C LEU A 545 -19.86 34.03 -28.06
N ALA A 546 -19.23 34.26 -26.91
CA ALA A 546 -18.39 33.27 -26.22
C ALA A 546 -19.07 32.60 -25.01
N ALA A 547 -20.28 33.02 -24.62
CA ALA A 547 -21.03 32.44 -23.52
C ALA A 547 -22.50 32.32 -23.92
N ASP A 548 -22.84 31.12 -24.41
CA ASP A 548 -24.17 30.54 -24.57
C ASP A 548 -25.19 31.29 -25.45
N ASP A 549 -25.71 30.59 -26.47
CA ASP A 549 -27.09 30.85 -26.88
C ASP A 549 -27.78 29.58 -27.43
N ASP A 550 -28.17 28.69 -26.53
CA ASP A 550 -29.08 27.58 -26.82
C ASP A 550 -30.52 28.07 -27.12
N ALA A 551 -30.88 29.30 -26.76
CA ALA A 551 -32.21 29.86 -27.03
C ALA A 551 -32.37 30.35 -28.48
N LEU A 552 -31.30 30.87 -29.09
CA LEU A 552 -31.29 31.16 -30.54
C LEU A 552 -31.42 29.87 -31.37
N LEU A 553 -30.87 28.75 -30.88
CA LEU A 553 -30.98 27.43 -31.51
C LEU A 553 -32.39 26.84 -31.40
N GLU A 554 -33.08 27.03 -30.26
CA GLU A 554 -34.49 26.63 -30.09
C GLU A 554 -35.43 27.49 -30.95
N GLU A 555 -35.24 28.80 -31.00
CA GLU A 555 -36.10 29.71 -31.77
C GLU A 555 -35.98 29.52 -33.29
N VAL A 556 -34.76 29.24 -33.78
CA VAL A 556 -34.51 28.88 -35.19
C VAL A 556 -35.07 27.49 -35.52
N ALA A 557 -34.97 26.53 -34.60
CA ALA A 557 -35.53 25.19 -34.79
C ALA A 557 -37.07 25.19 -34.81
N GLU A 558 -37.72 25.95 -33.94
CA GLU A 558 -39.19 26.10 -33.93
C GLU A 558 -39.70 26.83 -35.18
N ALA A 559 -39.01 27.88 -35.62
CA ALA A 559 -39.36 28.62 -36.84
C ALA A 559 -39.25 27.75 -38.11
N GLU A 560 -38.28 26.84 -38.18
CA GLU A 560 -38.07 25.98 -39.35
C GLU A 560 -39.02 24.76 -39.36
N LEU A 561 -39.37 24.24 -38.17
CA LEU A 561 -40.40 23.20 -38.02
C LEU A 561 -41.80 23.70 -38.39
N ALA A 562 -42.11 24.97 -38.12
CA ALA A 562 -43.38 25.60 -38.49
C ALA A 562 -43.53 25.79 -40.01
N ARG A 563 -42.44 26.08 -40.73
CA ARG A 563 -42.44 26.28 -42.20
C ARG A 563 -42.68 25.00 -42.99
N ARG A 564 -42.25 23.84 -42.47
CA ARG A 564 -42.42 22.54 -43.15
C ARG A 564 -43.80 21.91 -42.93
N ARG A 565 -44.52 22.29 -41.88
CA ARG A 565 -45.89 21.83 -41.61
C ARG A 565 -46.95 22.51 -42.48
N THR A 566 -46.64 23.67 -43.04
CA THR A 566 -47.53 24.42 -43.93
C THR A 566 -47.33 24.11 -45.41
N SER A 567 -46.27 23.38 -45.79
CA SER A 567 -45.96 23.05 -47.19
C SER A 567 -46.44 21.67 -47.67
N ASP A 568 -46.74 20.72 -46.77
CA ASP A 568 -47.18 19.35 -47.13
C ASP A 568 -48.67 19.07 -46.83
N GLY A 569 -49.47 20.13 -46.68
CA GLY A 569 -50.94 20.10 -46.61
C GLY A 569 -51.62 20.51 -47.92
N GLY A 570 -50.96 20.27 -49.06
CA GLY A 570 -51.48 20.41 -50.42
C GLY A 570 -51.26 19.13 -51.21
#